data_AF-A0A7X5UDY8-F1
#
_entry.id   AF-A0A7X5UDY8-F1
#
_cell.length_a   1.000
_cell.length_b   1.000
_cell.length_c   1.000
_cell.angle_alpha   90.00
_cell.angle_beta   90.00
_cell.angle_gamma   90.00
#
_symmetry.space_group_name_H-M   'P 1'
#
loop_
_entity.id
_entity.type
_entity.pdbx_description
1 polymer ?
#
loop_
_entity_poly.entity_id
_entity_poly.type
_entity_poly.pdbx_seq_one_letter_code
_entity_poly.pdbx_strand_id
1 'polypeptide(L)'
;MHDDTASLVTRLLAQRWLPRDDIQARKALLDPAYRDELDRRLDAVGLQLREHPYAAYIGLAVARKSERAVFGGSDSWISNTLQLDRDGVALLVVIWALIVLPKRQRQVERQDADAAASQSQMFAEEKPIPRDPTLSPVIAERTLIADFADKLGGKTRVNFNLGTLNRLGFIVRRKGEVAEGPLLDLAFDYERTARRILDGALGDLLADAASRAASAGPVDDADDEPLDDTGVEEHTDV
;
A
#
# COMPACT_ATOMS: atom_id res chain seq x y z
N MET A 1 -30.43 22.97 3.93
CA MET A 1 -30.04 21.72 3.27
C MET A 1 -28.52 21.66 3.28
N HIS A 2 -27.94 20.63 3.89
CA HIS A 2 -26.50 20.41 3.81
C HIS A 2 -26.20 19.75 2.46
N ASP A 3 -25.20 20.24 1.74
CA ASP A 3 -24.79 19.65 0.47
C ASP A 3 -23.93 18.41 0.76
N ASP A 4 -24.53 17.23 0.64
CA ASP A 4 -23.88 15.93 0.90
C ASP A 4 -22.62 15.73 0.05
N THR A 5 -22.62 16.18 -1.20
CA THR A 5 -21.47 16.01 -2.12
C THR A 5 -20.32 16.92 -1.70
N ALA A 6 -20.62 18.18 -1.39
CA ALA A 6 -19.61 19.10 -0.86
C ALA A 6 -19.04 18.63 0.49
N SER A 7 -19.88 18.05 1.36
CA SER A 7 -19.46 17.46 2.63
C SER A 7 -18.47 16.32 2.43
N LEU A 8 -18.77 15.36 1.54
CA LEU A 8 -17.87 14.25 1.22
C LEU A 8 -16.52 14.76 0.66
N VAL A 9 -16.55 15.68 -0.30
CA VAL A 9 -15.33 16.26 -0.88
C VAL A 9 -14.48 16.93 0.18
N THR A 10 -15.10 17.73 1.06
CA THR A 10 -14.39 18.42 2.15
C THR A 10 -13.78 17.43 3.14
N ARG A 11 -14.50 16.36 3.50
CA ARG A 11 -13.98 15.29 4.36
C ARG A 11 -12.78 14.59 3.72
N LEU A 12 -12.88 14.24 2.43
CA LEU A 12 -11.77 13.61 1.71
C LEU A 12 -10.55 14.52 1.58
N LEU A 13 -10.74 15.84 1.42
CA LEU A 13 -9.63 16.80 1.44
C LEU A 13 -8.98 16.90 2.82
N ALA A 14 -9.77 16.90 3.89
CA ALA A 14 -9.27 16.99 5.26
C ALA A 14 -8.57 15.71 5.75
N GLN A 15 -9.15 14.55 5.43
CA GLN A 15 -8.71 13.24 5.95
C GLN A 15 -7.84 12.46 4.95
N ARG A 16 -7.76 12.92 3.69
CA ARG A 16 -7.06 12.31 2.54
C ARG A 16 -7.68 11.01 2.02
N TRP A 17 -8.27 10.21 2.91
CA TRP A 17 -8.92 8.96 2.58
C TRP A 17 -10.12 8.71 3.51
N LEU A 18 -11.05 7.87 3.05
CA LEU A 18 -12.16 7.36 3.86
C LEU A 18 -12.26 5.84 3.71
N PRO A 19 -12.57 5.10 4.79
CA PRO A 19 -12.89 3.67 4.69
C PRO A 19 -14.08 3.46 3.76
N ARG A 20 -14.07 2.37 2.97
CA ARG A 20 -15.21 2.04 2.10
C ARG A 20 -16.50 1.77 2.86
N ASP A 21 -16.41 1.43 4.14
CA ASP A 21 -17.58 1.21 5.01
C ASP A 21 -18.22 2.50 5.53
N ASP A 22 -17.57 3.65 5.35
CA ASP A 22 -18.13 4.96 5.70
C ASP A 22 -19.43 5.22 4.91
N ILE A 23 -20.44 5.80 5.55
CA ILE A 23 -21.77 6.00 4.96
C ILE A 23 -21.69 6.82 3.66
N GLN A 24 -20.90 7.90 3.63
CA GLN A 24 -20.77 8.73 2.43
C GLN A 24 -19.88 8.07 1.37
N ALA A 25 -18.86 7.30 1.77
CA ALA A 25 -18.06 6.50 0.86
C ALA A 25 -18.92 5.41 0.18
N ARG A 26 -19.73 4.67 0.94
CA ARG A 26 -20.66 3.67 0.42
C ARG A 26 -21.65 4.29 -0.55
N LYS A 27 -22.22 5.45 -0.21
CA LYS A 27 -23.13 6.19 -1.11
C LYS A 27 -22.43 6.55 -2.42
N ALA A 28 -21.21 7.08 -2.38
CA ALA A 28 -20.40 7.38 -3.57
C ALA A 28 -20.08 6.16 -4.45
N LEU A 29 -20.04 4.96 -3.87
CA LEU A 29 -19.71 3.72 -4.59
C LEU A 29 -20.95 2.98 -5.11
N LEU A 30 -22.11 3.15 -4.49
CA LEU A 30 -23.31 2.35 -4.75
C LEU A 30 -24.44 3.13 -5.44
N ASP A 31 -24.47 4.46 -5.31
CA ASP A 31 -25.48 5.33 -5.93
C ASP A 31 -24.91 5.99 -7.20
N PRO A 32 -25.36 5.58 -8.41
CA PRO A 32 -24.84 6.12 -9.67
C PRO A 32 -25.12 7.62 -9.84
N ALA A 33 -26.31 8.11 -9.44
CA ALA A 33 -26.67 9.51 -9.63
C ALA A 33 -25.82 10.42 -8.73
N TYR A 34 -25.59 9.99 -7.49
CA TYR A 34 -24.68 10.70 -6.59
C TYR A 34 -23.22 10.64 -7.06
N ARG A 35 -22.80 9.50 -7.62
CA ARG A 35 -21.46 9.33 -8.20
C ARG A 35 -21.23 10.25 -9.40
N ASP A 36 -22.17 10.35 -10.33
CA ASP A 36 -22.07 11.22 -11.50
C ASP A 36 -21.96 12.69 -11.10
N GLU A 37 -22.71 13.10 -10.07
CA GLU A 37 -22.62 14.44 -9.49
C GLU A 37 -21.24 14.70 -8.87
N LEU A 38 -20.74 13.76 -8.07
CA LEU A 38 -19.44 13.84 -7.43
C LEU A 38 -18.32 13.95 -8.47
N ASP A 39 -18.31 13.06 -9.47
CA ASP A 39 -17.29 13.04 -10.51
C ASP A 39 -17.32 14.32 -11.34
N ARG A 40 -18.50 14.84 -11.68
CA ARG A 40 -18.62 16.11 -12.41
C ARG A 40 -18.03 17.29 -11.63
N ARG A 41 -18.27 17.36 -10.32
CA ARG A 41 -17.72 18.43 -9.47
C ARG A 41 -16.21 18.30 -9.27
N LEU A 42 -15.72 17.08 -9.05
CA LEU A 42 -14.29 16.82 -8.93
C LEU A 42 -13.58 17.16 -10.25
N ASP A 43 -14.14 16.76 -11.39
CA ASP A 43 -13.57 17.00 -12.71
C ASP A 43 -13.52 18.51 -13.06
N ALA A 44 -14.49 19.30 -12.58
CA ALA A 44 -14.51 20.75 -12.73
C ALA A 44 -13.36 21.45 -11.98
N VAL A 45 -12.85 20.85 -10.91
CA VAL A 45 -11.69 21.37 -10.14
C VAL A 45 -10.40 20.61 -10.41
N GLY A 46 -10.39 19.72 -11.42
CA GLY A 46 -9.19 18.96 -11.79
C GLY A 46 -8.82 17.86 -10.79
N LEU A 47 -9.80 17.33 -10.05
CA LEU A 47 -9.65 16.18 -9.17
C LEU A 47 -10.43 14.98 -9.73
N GLN A 48 -10.16 13.81 -9.19
CA GLN A 48 -10.90 12.58 -9.48
C GLN A 48 -10.97 11.72 -8.22
N LEU A 49 -12.06 10.97 -8.07
CA LEU A 49 -12.16 9.95 -7.03
C LEU A 49 -11.27 8.77 -7.40
N ARG A 50 -10.39 8.36 -6.48
CA ARG A 50 -9.61 7.14 -6.59
C ARG A 50 -10.25 6.06 -5.74
N GLU A 51 -10.60 4.99 -6.41
CA GLU A 51 -11.12 3.77 -5.81
C GLU A 51 -10.64 2.57 -6.62
N HIS A 52 -10.62 1.41 -5.99
CA HIS A 52 -10.34 0.15 -6.64
C HIS A 52 -11.22 -0.94 -6.02
N PRO A 53 -11.73 -1.92 -6.78
CA PRO A 53 -12.66 -2.94 -6.28
C PRO A 53 -12.21 -3.66 -5.00
N TYR A 54 -10.92 -3.90 -4.85
CA TYR A 54 -10.34 -4.52 -3.65
C TYR A 54 -9.46 -3.62 -2.77
N ALA A 55 -9.50 -2.29 -2.96
CA ALA A 55 -8.95 -1.37 -1.97
C ALA A 55 -9.93 -1.27 -0.78
N ALA A 56 -9.42 -1.13 0.44
CA ALA A 56 -10.27 -0.94 1.63
C ALA A 56 -10.74 0.52 1.82
N TYR A 57 -10.12 1.45 1.09
CA TYR A 57 -10.33 2.89 1.22
C TYR A 57 -10.65 3.53 -0.13
N ILE A 58 -11.22 4.73 -0.07
CA ILE A 58 -11.34 5.66 -1.20
C ILE A 58 -10.57 6.94 -0.88
N GLY A 59 -10.12 7.64 -1.92
CA GLY A 59 -9.37 8.89 -1.79
C GLY A 59 -9.57 9.81 -2.98
N LEU A 60 -8.95 10.98 -2.93
CA LEU A 60 -8.90 11.92 -4.06
C LEU A 60 -7.52 11.93 -4.69
N ALA A 61 -7.46 12.12 -6.00
CA ALA A 61 -6.23 12.42 -6.71
C ALA A 61 -6.43 13.55 -7.71
N VAL A 62 -5.31 14.12 -8.17
CA VAL A 62 -5.31 15.05 -9.29
C VAL A 62 -5.77 14.31 -10.55
N ALA A 63 -6.66 14.92 -11.31
CA ALA A 63 -7.14 14.40 -12.59
C ALA A 63 -6.01 14.39 -13.62
N ARG A 64 -6.02 13.40 -14.52
CA ARG A 64 -4.94 13.20 -15.51
C ARG A 64 -4.70 14.42 -16.40
N LYS A 65 -5.78 15.07 -16.81
CA LYS A 65 -5.76 16.32 -17.59
C LYS A 65 -5.07 17.48 -16.86
N SER A 66 -5.06 17.45 -15.52
CA SER A 66 -4.50 18.49 -14.66
C SER A 66 -3.11 18.14 -14.13
N GLU A 67 -2.67 16.88 -14.22
CA GLU A 67 -1.36 16.44 -13.72
C GLU A 67 -0.22 17.31 -14.26
N ARG A 68 -0.13 17.54 -15.57
CA ARG A 68 0.96 18.34 -16.17
C ARG A 68 1.00 19.78 -15.65
N ALA A 69 -0.16 20.38 -15.39
CA ALA A 69 -0.26 21.75 -14.91
C ALA A 69 0.09 21.87 -13.42
N VAL A 70 -0.30 20.88 -12.61
CA VAL A 70 -0.08 20.87 -11.16
C VAL A 70 1.33 20.40 -10.82
N PHE A 71 1.85 19.44 -11.57
CA PHE A 71 3.12 18.78 -11.31
C PHE A 71 4.28 19.33 -12.17
N GLY A 72 3.99 20.16 -13.18
CA GLY A 72 5.03 20.84 -13.95
C GLY A 72 5.88 19.92 -14.84
N GLY A 73 6.50 20.52 -15.85
CA GLY A 73 7.34 19.86 -16.87
C GLY A 73 8.81 20.28 -16.83
N SER A 74 9.37 20.59 -15.67
CA SER A 74 10.80 20.90 -15.48
C SER A 74 11.53 19.73 -14.84
N ASP A 75 12.82 19.54 -15.19
CA ASP A 75 13.75 18.49 -14.72
C ASP A 75 13.91 18.35 -13.18
N SER A 76 13.18 19.15 -12.40
CA SER A 76 12.91 18.89 -11.00
C SER A 76 11.85 17.79 -10.87
N TRP A 77 12.29 16.56 -10.60
CA TRP A 77 11.49 15.40 -10.18
C TRP A 77 10.66 15.62 -8.88
N ILE A 78 10.44 16.87 -8.47
CA ILE A 78 9.62 17.28 -7.33
C ILE A 78 8.24 17.59 -7.87
N SER A 79 7.42 16.56 -8.08
CA SER A 79 6.01 16.82 -8.34
C SER A 79 5.12 15.64 -8.04
N ASN A 80 5.09 15.33 -6.76
CA ASN A 80 3.92 14.77 -6.14
C ASN A 80 3.46 15.79 -5.08
N THR A 81 2.16 15.88 -4.78
CA THR A 81 1.62 16.65 -3.64
C THR A 81 2.29 16.25 -2.30
N LEU A 82 3.06 15.16 -2.32
CA LEU A 82 3.69 14.47 -1.21
C LEU A 82 5.15 14.87 -0.96
N GLN A 83 5.78 15.70 -1.81
CA GLN A 83 7.19 16.08 -1.69
C GLN A 83 8.16 14.90 -1.59
N LEU A 84 7.86 13.78 -2.28
CA LEU A 84 8.75 12.63 -2.36
C LEU A 84 9.86 12.91 -3.37
N ASP A 85 11.10 12.59 -3.01
CA ASP A 85 12.23 12.58 -3.92
C ASP A 85 12.19 11.34 -4.83
N ARG A 86 13.08 11.27 -5.81
CA ARG A 86 13.18 10.13 -6.74
C ARG A 86 13.31 8.79 -6.00
N ASP A 87 14.14 8.76 -4.95
CA ASP A 87 14.39 7.54 -4.17
C ASP A 87 13.17 7.15 -3.33
N GLY A 88 12.42 8.12 -2.81
CA GLY A 88 11.17 7.90 -2.08
C GLY A 88 10.05 7.40 -2.99
N VAL A 89 9.95 7.90 -4.22
CA VAL A 89 9.03 7.36 -5.23
C VAL A 89 9.44 5.94 -5.63
N ALA A 90 10.73 5.69 -5.85
CA ALA A 90 11.23 4.35 -6.16
C ALA A 90 10.93 3.36 -5.03
N LEU A 91 11.17 3.75 -3.78
CA LEU A 91 10.83 2.94 -2.62
C LEU A 91 9.31 2.66 -2.53
N LEU A 92 8.47 3.67 -2.77
CA LEU A 92 7.03 3.50 -2.79
C LEU A 92 6.58 2.49 -3.86
N VAL A 93 7.18 2.55 -5.06
CA VAL A 93 6.91 1.60 -6.15
C VAL A 93 7.35 0.18 -5.76
N VAL A 94 8.52 0.02 -5.11
CA VAL A 94 9.00 -1.28 -4.62
C VAL A 94 8.06 -1.86 -3.57
N ILE A 95 7.70 -1.08 -2.54
CA ILE A 95 6.78 -1.53 -1.49
C ILE A 95 5.41 -1.86 -2.08
N TRP A 96 4.91 -1.03 -2.99
CA TRP A 96 3.67 -1.31 -3.71
C TRP A 96 3.75 -2.64 -4.47
N ALA A 97 4.84 -2.90 -5.18
CA ALA A 97 5.01 -4.15 -5.92
C ALA A 97 5.05 -5.37 -4.99
N LEU A 98 5.75 -5.28 -3.86
CA LEU A 98 5.90 -6.37 -2.91
C LEU A 98 4.62 -6.67 -2.11
N ILE A 99 3.77 -5.66 -1.86
CA ILE A 99 2.54 -5.82 -1.08
C ILE A 99 1.32 -6.02 -1.99
N VAL A 100 1.12 -5.12 -2.95
CA VAL A 100 -0.12 -5.03 -3.74
C VAL A 100 -0.18 -6.08 -4.84
N LEU A 101 0.92 -6.38 -5.55
CA LEU A 101 0.88 -7.40 -6.61
C LEU A 101 0.52 -8.79 -6.07
N PRO A 102 1.18 -9.33 -5.01
CA PRO A 102 0.83 -10.64 -4.49
C PRO A 102 -0.57 -10.67 -3.87
N LYS A 103 -0.99 -9.58 -3.21
CA LYS A 103 -2.34 -9.43 -2.68
C LYS A 103 -3.38 -9.55 -3.80
N ARG A 104 -3.16 -8.88 -4.93
CA ARG A 104 -4.07 -8.89 -6.09
C ARG A 104 -4.10 -10.24 -6.78
N GLN A 105 -2.96 -10.90 -6.94
CA GLN A 105 -2.90 -12.25 -7.48
C GLN A 105 -3.73 -13.23 -6.63
N ARG A 106 -3.55 -13.21 -5.30
CA ARG A 106 -4.35 -14.05 -4.38
C ARG A 106 -5.85 -13.74 -4.43
N GLN A 107 -6.22 -12.47 -4.64
CA GLN A 107 -7.62 -12.08 -4.75
C GLN A 107 -8.27 -12.62 -6.04
N VAL A 108 -7.55 -12.58 -7.16
CA VAL A 108 -8.00 -13.15 -8.44
C VAL A 108 -8.12 -14.67 -8.34
N GLU A 109 -7.09 -15.35 -7.84
CA GLU A 109 -7.10 -16.81 -7.65
C GLU A 109 -8.26 -17.27 -6.76
N ARG A 110 -8.58 -16.52 -5.69
CA ARG A 110 -9.75 -16.80 -4.85
C ARG A 110 -11.07 -16.59 -5.59
N GLN A 111 -11.19 -15.51 -6.34
CA GLN A 111 -12.40 -15.22 -7.12
C GLN A 111 -12.64 -16.31 -8.18
N ASP A 112 -11.60 -16.78 -8.84
CA ASP A 112 -11.69 -17.87 -9.83
C ASP A 112 -12.04 -19.20 -9.16
N ALA A 113 -11.49 -19.48 -7.98
CA ALA A 113 -11.85 -20.66 -7.19
C ALA A 113 -13.32 -20.62 -6.72
N ASP A 114 -13.80 -19.47 -6.26
CA ASP A 114 -15.19 -19.25 -5.86
C ASP A 114 -16.15 -19.36 -7.07
N ALA A 115 -15.74 -18.85 -8.24
CA ALA A 115 -16.48 -18.97 -9.49
C ALA A 115 -16.55 -20.44 -9.99
N ALA A 116 -15.46 -21.19 -9.89
CA ALA A 116 -15.44 -22.61 -10.20
C ALA A 116 -16.27 -23.45 -9.21
N ALA A 117 -16.23 -23.10 -7.92
CA ALA A 117 -17.01 -23.75 -6.87
C ALA A 117 -18.52 -23.45 -7.01
N SER A 118 -18.90 -22.22 -7.33
CA SER A 118 -20.30 -21.83 -7.57
C SER A 118 -20.90 -22.50 -8.81
N GLN A 119 -20.11 -22.78 -9.86
CA GLN A 119 -20.56 -23.61 -10.99
C GLN A 119 -20.86 -25.06 -10.56
N SER A 120 -20.18 -25.57 -9.52
CA SER A 120 -20.46 -26.88 -8.93
C SER A 120 -21.57 -26.87 -7.86
N GLN A 121 -21.96 -25.69 -7.36
CA GLN A 121 -22.92 -25.48 -6.27
C GLN A 121 -23.93 -24.39 -6.66
N MET A 122 -24.86 -24.70 -7.57
CA MET A 122 -25.93 -23.82 -8.07
C MET A 122 -26.92 -23.28 -6.99
N PHE A 123 -26.64 -23.42 -5.70
CA PHE A 123 -27.54 -23.04 -4.59
C PHE A 123 -26.84 -22.42 -3.35
N ALA A 124 -25.55 -22.07 -3.42
CA ALA A 124 -24.93 -21.32 -2.33
C ALA A 124 -25.17 -19.82 -2.53
N GLU A 125 -25.87 -19.19 -1.58
CA GLU A 125 -26.07 -17.73 -1.52
C GLU A 125 -24.73 -17.02 -1.74
N GLU A 126 -24.68 -16.05 -2.67
CA GLU A 126 -23.50 -15.22 -2.95
C GLU A 126 -22.96 -14.62 -1.66
N LYS A 127 -21.97 -15.29 -1.05
CA LYS A 127 -21.30 -14.76 0.13
C LYS A 127 -20.43 -13.61 -0.36
N PRO A 128 -20.67 -12.37 0.11
CA PRO A 128 -19.87 -11.22 -0.30
C PRO A 128 -18.39 -11.55 -0.09
N ILE A 129 -17.57 -11.37 -1.13
CA ILE A 129 -16.13 -11.62 -1.08
C ILE A 129 -15.57 -10.97 0.20
N PRO A 130 -15.05 -11.74 1.17
CA PRO A 130 -14.51 -11.18 2.40
C PRO A 130 -13.30 -10.31 2.06
N ARG A 131 -13.47 -8.98 2.17
CA ARG A 131 -12.43 -7.96 1.92
C ARG A 131 -11.60 -7.71 3.17
N ASP A 132 -11.21 -8.76 3.89
CA ASP A 132 -10.58 -8.60 5.18
C ASP A 132 -9.18 -7.93 5.03
N PRO A 133 -8.98 -6.72 5.57
CA PRO A 133 -7.69 -6.03 5.53
C PRO A 133 -6.59 -6.75 6.32
N THR A 134 -6.92 -7.78 7.11
CA THR A 134 -5.95 -8.51 7.96
C THR A 134 -5.02 -9.47 7.21
N LEU A 135 -5.24 -9.72 5.91
CA LEU A 135 -4.42 -10.64 5.10
C LEU A 135 -3.42 -9.96 4.16
N SER A 136 -3.22 -8.65 4.30
CA SER A 136 -2.20 -7.96 3.49
C SER A 136 -0.80 -8.45 3.90
N PRO A 137 0.04 -8.87 2.93
CA PRO A 137 1.38 -9.34 3.23
C PRO A 137 2.18 -8.26 3.93
N VAL A 138 2.93 -8.69 4.93
CA VAL A 138 3.80 -7.85 5.74
C VAL A 138 5.24 -8.10 5.32
N ILE A 139 6.05 -7.04 5.25
CA ILE A 139 7.44 -7.08 4.82
C ILE A 139 8.33 -6.71 5.99
N ALA A 140 9.31 -7.54 6.32
CA ALA A 140 10.34 -7.17 7.30
C ALA A 140 11.19 -6.01 6.76
N GLU A 141 11.33 -4.93 7.53
CA GLU A 141 12.14 -3.77 7.14
C GLU A 141 13.59 -4.14 6.87
N ARG A 142 14.12 -5.12 7.60
CA ARG A 142 15.49 -5.63 7.43
C ARG A 142 15.70 -6.24 6.04
N THR A 143 14.75 -7.04 5.57
CA THR A 143 14.78 -7.64 4.22
C THR A 143 14.70 -6.56 3.15
N LEU A 144 13.81 -5.59 3.31
CA LEU A 144 13.68 -4.47 2.38
C LEU A 144 14.99 -3.66 2.26
N ILE A 145 15.66 -3.43 3.39
CA ILE A 145 16.96 -2.76 3.42
C ILE A 145 18.03 -3.63 2.76
N ALA A 146 18.09 -4.93 3.07
CA ALA A 146 19.10 -5.84 2.51
C ALA A 146 19.01 -5.94 0.98
N ASP A 147 17.79 -5.99 0.43
CA ASP A 147 17.58 -6.20 -1.01
C ASP A 147 17.68 -4.91 -1.84
N PHE A 148 17.33 -3.75 -1.26
CA PHE A 148 17.14 -2.52 -2.02
C PHE A 148 17.93 -1.30 -1.54
N ALA A 149 18.63 -1.35 -0.39
CA ALA A 149 19.35 -0.18 0.12
C ALA A 149 20.37 0.37 -0.88
N ASP A 150 21.18 -0.49 -1.51
CA ASP A 150 22.22 -0.05 -2.45
C ASP A 150 21.66 0.67 -3.68
N LYS A 151 20.43 0.32 -4.08
CA LYS A 151 19.74 0.92 -5.24
C LYS A 151 18.95 2.18 -4.90
N LEU A 152 18.66 2.40 -3.62
CA LEU A 152 17.79 3.48 -3.12
C LEU A 152 18.55 4.54 -2.30
N GLY A 153 19.86 4.66 -2.53
CA GLY A 153 20.70 5.68 -1.88
C GLY A 153 21.16 5.32 -0.46
N GLY A 154 21.17 4.04 -0.11
CA GLY A 154 21.70 3.50 1.14
C GLY A 154 20.68 3.38 2.28
N LYS A 155 21.06 2.62 3.32
CA LYS A 155 20.21 2.31 4.48
C LYS A 155 19.60 3.56 5.15
N THR A 156 20.39 4.62 5.32
CA THR A 156 19.94 5.86 5.96
C THR A 156 18.82 6.52 5.17
N ARG A 157 18.94 6.58 3.84
CA ARG A 157 17.94 7.21 2.96
C ARG A 157 16.66 6.40 2.88
N VAL A 158 16.78 5.08 2.80
CA VAL A 158 15.62 4.17 2.89
C VAL A 158 14.86 4.37 4.20
N ASN A 159 15.55 4.42 5.34
CA ASN A 159 14.90 4.65 6.64
C ASN A 159 14.17 6.01 6.72
N PHE A 160 14.77 7.07 6.18
CA PHE A 160 14.13 8.38 6.12
C PHE A 160 12.87 8.36 5.25
N ASN A 161 12.96 7.71 4.09
CA ASN A 161 11.84 7.57 3.17
C ASN A 161 10.73 6.70 3.75
N LEU A 162 11.05 5.61 4.47
CA LEU A 162 10.07 4.82 5.23
C LEU A 162 9.33 5.67 6.28
N GLY A 163 10.04 6.53 7.01
CA GLY A 163 9.42 7.48 7.94
C GLY A 163 8.45 8.43 7.23
N THR A 164 8.85 8.95 6.07
CA THR A 164 8.01 9.84 5.25
C THR A 164 6.78 9.12 4.70
N LEU A 165 6.94 7.91 4.16
CA LEU A 165 5.83 7.10 3.63
C LEU A 165 4.82 6.71 4.72
N ASN A 166 5.30 6.41 5.93
CA ASN A 166 4.44 6.14 7.08
C ASN A 166 3.62 7.37 7.48
N ARG A 167 4.26 8.54 7.57
CA ARG A 167 3.59 9.82 7.86
C ARG A 167 2.54 10.19 6.82
N LEU A 168 2.80 9.89 5.55
CA LEU A 168 1.88 10.17 4.45
C LEU A 168 0.73 9.17 4.36
N GLY A 169 0.78 8.05 5.09
CA GLY A 169 -0.27 7.03 5.13
C GLY A 169 -0.19 5.97 4.02
N PHE A 170 0.97 5.84 3.34
CA PHE A 170 1.19 4.76 2.37
C PHE A 170 1.55 3.45 3.04
N ILE A 171 2.19 3.50 4.21
CA ILE A 171 2.57 2.30 4.95
C ILE A 171 2.23 2.47 6.42
N VAL A 172 2.16 1.34 7.11
CA VAL A 172 2.11 1.30 8.58
C VAL A 172 3.33 0.52 9.05
N ARG A 173 4.14 1.14 9.92
CA ARG A 173 5.31 0.50 10.53
C ARG A 173 4.96 -0.05 11.91
N ARG A 174 5.19 -1.34 12.15
CA ARG A 174 4.97 -1.98 13.47
C ARG A 174 6.08 -2.99 13.72
N LYS A 175 6.77 -2.87 14.87
CA LYS A 175 7.78 -3.85 15.33
C LYS A 175 8.85 -4.24 14.27
N GLY A 176 9.28 -3.29 13.43
CA GLY A 176 10.26 -3.56 12.37
C GLY A 176 9.68 -4.19 11.11
N GLU A 177 8.36 -4.18 10.98
CA GLU A 177 7.63 -4.64 9.80
C GLU A 177 6.89 -3.48 9.11
N VAL A 178 6.78 -3.59 7.78
CA VAL A 178 6.04 -2.70 6.90
C VAL A 178 4.77 -3.40 6.42
N ALA A 179 3.63 -2.82 6.76
CA ALA A 179 2.32 -3.24 6.27
C ALA A 179 1.70 -2.17 5.36
N GLU A 180 0.67 -2.59 4.62
CA GLU A 180 -0.15 -1.72 3.78
C GLU A 180 -0.76 -0.56 4.59
N GLY A 181 -0.59 0.67 4.11
CA GLY A 181 -1.33 1.83 4.59
C GLY A 181 -2.55 2.15 3.72
N PRO A 182 -3.49 2.98 4.20
CA PRO A 182 -4.74 3.30 3.51
C PRO A 182 -4.57 3.84 2.08
N LEU A 183 -3.46 4.50 1.79
CA LEU A 183 -3.19 5.09 0.48
C LEU A 183 -2.40 4.19 -0.46
N LEU A 184 -1.83 3.05 -0.01
CA LEU A 184 -0.95 2.24 -0.86
C LEU A 184 -1.66 1.71 -2.10
N ASP A 185 -2.82 1.08 -1.88
CA ASP A 185 -3.65 0.51 -2.95
C ASP A 185 -4.22 1.59 -3.88
N LEU A 186 -4.28 2.85 -3.43
CA LEU A 186 -4.78 4.01 -4.17
C LEU A 186 -3.68 4.84 -4.83
N ALA A 187 -2.41 4.58 -4.49
CA ALA A 187 -1.27 5.39 -4.93
C ALA A 187 -1.08 5.35 -6.44
N PHE A 188 -1.36 4.18 -7.03
CA PHE A 188 -1.13 3.91 -8.43
C PHE A 188 -2.33 3.23 -9.09
N ASP A 189 -2.47 3.47 -10.38
CA ASP A 189 -3.34 2.68 -11.24
C ASP A 189 -2.77 1.26 -11.38
N TYR A 190 -3.49 0.26 -10.87
CA TYR A 190 -3.00 -1.11 -10.80
C TYR A 190 -2.67 -1.67 -12.19
N GLU A 191 -3.59 -1.62 -13.15
CA GLU A 191 -3.39 -2.23 -14.47
C GLU A 191 -2.19 -1.63 -15.19
N ARG A 192 -2.07 -0.30 -15.16
CA ARG A 192 -0.96 0.38 -15.82
C ARG A 192 0.38 0.12 -15.13
N THR A 193 0.38 0.11 -13.81
CA THR A 193 1.62 0.03 -13.02
C THR A 193 2.11 -1.40 -12.94
N ALA A 194 1.22 -2.37 -12.75
CA ALA A 194 1.56 -3.80 -12.75
C ALA A 194 2.22 -4.20 -14.07
N ARG A 195 1.62 -3.88 -15.23
CA ARG A 195 2.23 -4.16 -16.54
C ARG A 195 3.63 -3.54 -16.67
N ARG A 196 3.79 -2.27 -16.31
CA ARG A 196 5.08 -1.58 -16.38
C ARG A 196 6.15 -2.18 -15.46
N ILE A 197 5.76 -2.70 -14.30
CA ILE A 197 6.67 -3.32 -13.35
C ILE A 197 7.04 -4.72 -13.83
N LEU A 198 6.06 -5.53 -14.19
CA LEU A 198 6.23 -6.92 -14.60
C LEU A 198 6.98 -7.04 -15.94
N ASP A 199 6.68 -6.17 -16.90
CA ASP A 199 7.33 -6.14 -18.22
C ASP A 199 8.62 -5.29 -18.22
N GLY A 200 8.99 -4.70 -17.09
CA GLY A 200 10.12 -3.79 -16.95
C GLY A 200 11.26 -4.35 -16.10
N ALA A 201 12.37 -3.62 -16.03
CA ALA A 201 13.57 -4.03 -15.28
C ALA A 201 13.33 -4.22 -13.76
N LEU A 202 12.25 -3.68 -13.20
CA LEU A 202 11.89 -3.94 -11.81
C LEU A 202 11.36 -5.37 -11.60
N GLY A 203 10.74 -5.96 -12.62
CA GLY A 203 10.25 -7.34 -12.59
C GLY A 203 11.37 -8.33 -12.34
N ASP A 204 12.49 -8.19 -13.05
CA ASP A 204 13.69 -9.03 -12.86
C ASP A 204 14.23 -8.92 -11.42
N LEU A 205 14.28 -7.70 -10.88
CA LEU A 205 14.74 -7.47 -9.51
C LEU A 205 13.80 -8.06 -8.45
N LEU A 206 12.50 -8.05 -8.70
CA LEU A 206 11.51 -8.65 -7.81
C LEU A 206 11.60 -10.18 -7.86
N ALA A 207 11.87 -10.77 -9.02
CA ALA A 207 12.10 -12.21 -9.16
C ALA A 207 13.35 -12.66 -8.39
N ASP A 208 14.44 -11.88 -8.45
CA ASP A 208 15.66 -12.11 -7.68
C ASP A 208 15.49 -11.96 -6.16
N ALA A 209 14.60 -11.05 -5.72
CA ALA A 209 14.27 -10.90 -4.31
C ALA A 209 13.38 -12.05 -3.82
N ALA A 210 12.38 -12.45 -4.63
CA ALA A 210 11.50 -13.56 -4.32
C ALA A 210 12.24 -14.90 -4.25
N SER A 211 13.20 -15.15 -5.15
CA SER A 211 14.03 -16.36 -5.13
C SER A 211 14.94 -16.41 -3.89
N ARG A 212 15.49 -15.26 -3.47
CA ARG A 212 16.25 -15.15 -2.22
C ARG A 212 15.39 -15.40 -0.99
N ALA A 213 14.19 -14.81 -0.93
CA ALA A 213 13.24 -15.05 0.15
C ALA A 213 12.81 -16.53 0.23
N ALA A 214 12.68 -17.22 -0.91
CA ALA A 214 12.41 -18.66 -0.94
C ALA A 214 13.62 -19.51 -0.50
N SER A 215 14.84 -19.03 -0.72
CA SER A 215 16.08 -19.70 -0.28
C SER A 215 16.45 -19.44 1.18
N ALA A 216 16.02 -18.31 1.73
CA ALA A 216 16.08 -18.01 3.15
C ALA A 216 14.93 -18.76 3.84
N GLY A 217 15.17 -20.02 4.20
CA GLY A 217 14.28 -20.79 5.08
C GLY A 217 14.00 -20.05 6.39
N PRO A 218 13.06 -20.56 7.22
CA PRO A 218 12.64 -19.90 8.46
C PRO A 218 13.87 -19.52 9.28
N VAL A 219 14.02 -18.24 9.55
CA VAL A 219 15.11 -17.72 10.38
C VAL A 219 14.78 -18.17 11.79
N ASP A 220 15.56 -19.13 12.30
CA ASP A 220 15.57 -19.51 13.71
C ASP A 220 16.11 -18.29 14.47
N ASP A 221 15.26 -17.64 15.27
CA ASP A 221 15.66 -16.59 16.22
C ASP A 221 16.49 -17.27 17.32
N ALA A 222 17.76 -17.53 17.03
CA ALA A 222 18.74 -18.03 17.98
C ALA A 222 20.02 -17.19 17.84
N ASP A 223 19.92 -15.94 18.27
CA ASP A 223 21.08 -15.13 18.69
C ASP A 223 20.58 -14.17 19.78
N ASP A 224 20.16 -14.77 20.90
CA ASP A 224 20.13 -14.11 22.19
C ASP A 224 21.14 -14.87 23.05
N GLU A 225 22.34 -14.28 23.23
CA GLU A 225 23.18 -14.37 24.43
C GLU A 225 24.57 -13.70 24.17
N PRO A 226 25.32 -13.24 25.19
CA PRO A 226 25.07 -13.36 26.64
C PRO A 226 25.18 -12.03 27.43
N LEU A 227 24.49 -11.94 28.57
CA LEU A 227 24.98 -11.16 29.71
C LEU A 227 25.42 -12.15 30.78
N ASP A 228 26.72 -12.39 30.80
CA ASP A 228 27.46 -13.15 31.80
C ASP A 228 27.37 -12.40 33.15
N ASP A 229 26.47 -12.85 34.03
CA ASP A 229 26.40 -12.45 35.43
C ASP A 229 27.41 -13.29 36.22
N THR A 230 28.64 -12.77 36.33
CA THR A 230 29.69 -13.40 37.11
C THR A 230 29.41 -13.25 38.60
N GLY A 231 28.92 -14.35 39.21
CA GLY A 231 29.48 -14.91 40.44
C GLY A 231 28.97 -14.35 41.77
N VAL A 232 27.94 -14.99 42.31
CA VAL A 232 27.76 -15.11 43.77
C VAL A 232 28.62 -16.28 44.23
N GLU A 233 29.64 -16.04 45.06
CA GLU A 233 30.04 -17.01 46.09
C GLU A 233 30.34 -16.30 47.41
N GLU A 234 29.38 -16.47 48.31
CA GLU A 234 29.48 -16.30 49.74
C GLU A 234 30.37 -17.43 50.29
N HIS A 235 31.42 -17.13 51.06
CA HIS A 235 31.98 -18.12 51.99
C HIS A 235 32.55 -17.48 53.26
N THR A 236 32.23 -18.18 54.33
CA THR A 236 32.33 -17.97 55.78
C THR A 236 33.74 -17.99 56.40
N ASP A 237 33.81 -17.41 57.61
CA ASP A 237 34.67 -17.69 58.79
C ASP A 237 36.20 -17.73 58.66
N VAL A 238 36.89 -16.77 59.33
CA VAL A 238 37.84 -16.98 60.46
C VAL A 238 37.83 -15.75 61.36
#